data_AF-A0A349BT97-F1
#
_entry.id   AF-A0A349BT97-F1
#
_cell.length_a   1.000
_cell.length_b   1.000
_cell.length_c   1.000
_cell.angle_alpha   90.00
_cell.angle_beta   90.00
_cell.angle_gamma   90.00
#
_symmetry.space_group_name_H-M   'P 1'
#
loop_
_entity.id
_entity.type
_entity.pdbx_description
1 polymer ?
#
loop_
_entity_poly.entity_id
_entity_poly.type
_entity_poly.pdbx_seq_one_letter_code
_entity_poly.pdbx_strand_id
1 'polypeptide(L)'
;MYLIFDTETTGLPKRWDAPLTDSENWPRCIQIAWQIHDAQGNLLSHQDYLIKPEGFTIPFDSEQVHGISTALAEAEGVSLLQVLAKFESALAQADYVIGHNVSFDRNIIGAEYLRAGLNDPLESKAVIDTCTEETAQLCQLPGGRGGKFKLPTLSELYSLLFQDSFEEAHNATADVEATARVFLELMRLNKLHPKAFASMEQSDELRQRTTPFEFIGLQ
;
A
#
# COMPACT_ATOMS: atom_id res chain seq x y z
N MET A 1 1.43 2.73 16.18
CA MET A 1 0.45 2.07 15.30
C MET A 1 0.89 2.21 13.85
N TYR A 2 0.84 1.09 13.13
CA TYR A 2 1.19 0.99 11.73
C TYR A 2 -0.09 0.90 10.91
N LEU A 3 -0.27 1.76 9.90
CA LEU A 3 -1.31 1.62 8.90
C LEU A 3 -0.67 1.20 7.59
N ILE A 4 -1.05 0.02 7.09
CA ILE A 4 -0.61 -0.51 5.81
C ILE A 4 -1.77 -0.36 4.85
N PHE A 5 -1.56 0.17 3.65
CA PHE A 5 -2.62 0.30 2.65
C PHE A 5 -2.11 0.11 1.23
N ASP A 6 -3.02 -0.24 0.34
CA ASP A 6 -2.81 -0.45 -1.08
C ASP A 6 -4.06 -0.04 -1.86
N THR A 7 -3.90 0.30 -3.15
CA THR A 7 -4.99 0.74 -4.01
C THR A 7 -4.97 0.07 -5.39
N GLU A 8 -6.16 -0.31 -5.85
CA GLU A 8 -6.38 -0.57 -7.27
C GLU A 8 -6.90 0.67 -7.97
N THR A 9 -6.48 0.86 -9.22
CA THR A 9 -6.72 2.09 -9.96
C THR A 9 -7.09 1.87 -11.42
N THR A 10 -7.62 2.90 -12.06
CA THR A 10 -7.92 2.89 -13.50
C THR A 10 -6.67 2.97 -14.40
N GLY A 11 -5.45 2.77 -13.88
CA GLY A 11 -4.22 2.73 -14.66
C GLY A 11 -3.03 3.44 -14.01
N LEU A 12 -2.09 3.93 -14.83
CA LEU A 12 -0.90 4.63 -14.36
C LEU A 12 -1.01 6.15 -14.62
N PRO A 13 -0.34 7.00 -13.83
CA PRO A 13 -0.32 8.43 -14.08
C PRO A 13 0.37 8.73 -15.41
N LYS A 14 -0.12 9.76 -16.12
CA LYS A 14 0.51 10.23 -17.37
C LYS A 14 1.93 10.74 -17.11
N ARG A 15 2.14 11.39 -15.96
CA ARG A 15 3.42 11.88 -15.46
C ARG A 15 3.51 11.66 -13.96
N TRP A 16 4.65 11.11 -13.53
CA TRP A 16 4.93 10.81 -12.12
C TRP A 16 5.29 12.05 -11.29
N ASP A 17 5.67 13.16 -11.94
CA ASP A 17 6.11 14.41 -11.33
C ASP A 17 5.03 15.51 -11.33
N ALA A 18 3.81 15.19 -11.77
CA ALA A 18 2.71 16.16 -11.79
C ALA A 18 2.25 16.51 -10.36
N PRO A 19 1.78 17.74 -10.10
CA PRO A 19 1.16 18.07 -8.83
C PRO A 19 -0.13 17.24 -8.64
N LEU A 20 -0.48 16.93 -7.38
CA LEU A 20 -1.70 16.16 -7.06
C LEU A 20 -2.99 16.88 -7.48
N THR A 21 -2.94 18.21 -7.61
CA THR A 21 -4.05 19.03 -8.11
C THR A 21 -4.33 18.84 -9.61
N ASP A 22 -3.41 18.26 -10.38
CA ASP A 22 -3.62 17.90 -11.78
C ASP A 22 -4.47 16.64 -11.89
N SER A 23 -5.77 16.79 -11.64
CA SER A 23 -6.73 15.67 -11.54
C SER A 23 -6.78 14.77 -12.77
N GLU A 24 -6.46 15.28 -13.95
CA GLU A 24 -6.46 14.53 -15.22
C GLU A 24 -5.18 13.71 -15.44
N ASN A 25 -4.13 13.99 -14.66
CA ASN A 25 -2.90 13.22 -14.67
C ASN A 25 -3.03 11.92 -13.88
N TRP A 26 -3.69 12.00 -12.72
CA TRP A 26 -3.79 10.91 -11.75
C TRP A 26 -4.99 10.01 -12.03
N PRO A 27 -4.80 8.67 -12.11
CA PRO A 27 -5.91 7.74 -12.30
C PRO A 27 -6.86 7.74 -11.11
N ARG A 28 -8.03 7.13 -11.29
CA ARG A 28 -9.06 7.05 -10.26
C ARG A 28 -8.80 5.84 -9.37
N CYS A 29 -8.98 6.01 -8.06
CA CYS A 29 -9.00 4.90 -7.13
C CYS A 29 -10.31 4.11 -7.31
N ILE A 30 -10.21 2.80 -7.45
CA ILE A 30 -11.36 1.90 -7.62
C ILE A 30 -11.46 0.86 -6.50
N GLN A 31 -10.36 0.55 -5.82
CA GLN A 31 -10.35 -0.25 -4.59
C GLN A 31 -9.32 0.36 -3.65
N ILE A 32 -9.59 0.31 -2.37
CA ILE A 32 -8.61 0.58 -1.32
C ILE A 32 -8.81 -0.44 -0.21
N ALA A 33 -7.71 -0.98 0.28
CA ALA A 33 -7.68 -1.77 1.50
C ALA A 33 -6.68 -1.19 2.48
N TRP A 34 -6.90 -1.42 3.76
CA TRP A 34 -5.91 -1.11 4.79
C TRP A 34 -6.00 -2.01 6.01
N GLN A 35 -4.87 -2.15 6.69
CA GLN A 35 -4.72 -2.82 7.97
C GLN A 35 -4.15 -1.84 8.99
N ILE A 36 -4.60 -1.93 10.24
CA ILE A 36 -4.02 -1.24 11.39
C ILE A 36 -3.39 -2.28 12.30
N HIS A 37 -2.11 -2.10 12.62
CA HIS A 37 -1.37 -2.94 13.55
C HIS A 37 -0.86 -2.14 14.74
N ASP A 38 -0.77 -2.81 15.89
CA ASP A 38 -0.04 -2.29 17.04
C ASP A 38 1.48 -2.34 16.82
N ALA A 39 2.24 -1.85 17.81
CA ALA A 39 3.71 -1.79 17.73
C ALA A 39 4.38 -3.18 17.81
N GLN A 40 3.67 -4.21 18.26
CA GLN A 40 4.12 -5.61 18.22
C GLN A 40 3.76 -6.32 16.91
N GLY A 41 3.06 -5.62 16.00
CA GLY A 41 2.64 -6.13 14.70
C GLY A 41 1.34 -6.93 14.74
N ASN A 42 0.59 -6.93 15.85
CA ASN A 42 -0.71 -7.60 15.89
C ASN A 42 -1.74 -6.80 15.09
N LEU A 43 -2.54 -7.49 14.27
CA LEU A 43 -3.64 -6.88 13.52
C LEU A 43 -4.74 -6.43 14.49
N LEU A 44 -5.05 -5.14 14.50
CA LEU A 44 -6.13 -4.54 15.29
C LEU A 44 -7.43 -4.44 14.48
N SER A 45 -7.32 -4.08 13.20
CA SER A 45 -8.46 -3.98 12.29
C SER A 45 -7.99 -4.02 10.84
N HIS A 46 -8.82 -4.55 9.95
CA HIS A 46 -8.66 -4.41 8.51
C HIS A 46 -9.96 -3.87 7.91
N GLN A 47 -9.85 -3.21 6.77
CA GLN A 47 -10.98 -2.77 5.95
C GLN A 47 -10.61 -2.85 4.48
N ASP A 48 -11.60 -3.15 3.64
CA ASP A 48 -11.50 -3.13 2.19
C ASP A 48 -12.76 -2.47 1.62
N TYR A 49 -12.58 -1.69 0.55
CA TYR A 49 -13.68 -1.00 -0.09
C TYR A 49 -13.47 -0.97 -1.59
N LEU A 50 -14.48 -1.46 -2.32
CA LEU A 50 -14.68 -1.14 -3.72
C LEU A 50 -15.31 0.25 -3.85
N ILE A 51 -14.80 1.09 -4.75
CA ILE A 51 -15.24 2.46 -4.95
C ILE A 51 -16.16 2.53 -6.16
N LYS A 52 -17.35 3.11 -5.95
CA LYS A 52 -18.32 3.34 -7.02
C LYS A 52 -17.81 4.40 -8.01
N PRO A 53 -17.73 4.10 -9.31
CA PRO A 53 -17.34 5.08 -10.31
C PRO A 53 -18.38 6.20 -10.44
N GLU A 54 -17.90 7.44 -10.43
CA GLU A 54 -18.71 8.64 -10.66
C GLU A 54 -18.10 9.47 -11.79
N GLY A 55 -18.70 9.39 -12.98
CA GLY A 55 -18.26 10.14 -14.16
C GLY A 55 -17.05 9.55 -14.89
N PHE A 56 -16.72 8.28 -14.64
CA PHE A 56 -15.65 7.56 -15.36
C PHE A 56 -16.00 6.07 -15.48
N THR A 57 -15.28 5.37 -16.36
CA THR A 57 -15.32 3.92 -16.50
C THR A 57 -13.95 3.34 -16.20
N ILE A 58 -13.92 2.09 -15.73
CA ILE A 58 -12.69 1.34 -15.53
C ILE A 58 -12.22 0.81 -16.90
N PRO A 59 -10.99 1.15 -17.35
CA PRO A 59 -10.46 0.66 -18.62
C PRO A 59 -10.29 -0.87 -18.60
N PHE A 60 -10.55 -1.51 -19.74
CA PHE A 60 -10.42 -2.96 -19.88
C PHE A 60 -9.02 -3.47 -19.52
N ASP A 61 -7.97 -2.73 -19.91
CA ASP A 61 -6.59 -3.11 -19.59
C ASP A 61 -6.32 -3.13 -18.08
N SER A 62 -6.94 -2.24 -17.31
CA SER A 62 -6.87 -2.25 -15.83
C SER A 62 -7.68 -3.41 -15.26
N GLU A 63 -8.90 -3.62 -15.77
CA GLU A 63 -9.75 -4.75 -15.37
C GLU A 63 -9.06 -6.10 -15.59
N GLN A 64 -8.25 -6.27 -16.64
CA GLN A 64 -7.48 -7.50 -16.85
C GLN A 64 -6.39 -7.73 -15.79
N VAL A 65 -5.94 -6.69 -15.10
CA VAL A 65 -4.91 -6.77 -14.06
C VAL A 65 -5.54 -7.12 -12.71
N HIS A 66 -6.55 -6.37 -12.29
CA HIS A 66 -7.13 -6.49 -10.93
C HIS A 66 -8.52 -7.15 -10.89
N GLY A 67 -9.13 -7.47 -12.03
CA GLY A 67 -10.42 -8.18 -12.12
C GLY A 67 -11.67 -7.36 -11.80
N ILE A 68 -11.57 -6.04 -11.65
CA ILE A 68 -12.69 -5.17 -11.23
C ILE A 68 -13.29 -4.50 -12.46
N SER A 69 -14.49 -4.93 -12.85
CA SER A 69 -15.21 -4.29 -13.95
C SER A 69 -15.95 -3.04 -13.50
N THR A 70 -16.26 -2.15 -14.46
CA THR A 70 -17.14 -0.99 -14.19
C THR A 70 -18.49 -1.44 -13.62
N ALA A 71 -19.06 -2.53 -14.17
CA ALA A 71 -20.35 -3.05 -13.73
C ALA A 71 -20.31 -3.57 -12.28
N LEU A 72 -19.22 -4.25 -11.91
CA LEU A 72 -19.00 -4.72 -10.53
C LEU A 72 -18.90 -3.51 -9.57
N ALA A 73 -18.07 -2.52 -9.92
CA ALA A 73 -17.86 -1.34 -9.10
C ALA A 73 -19.13 -0.46 -8.99
N GLU A 74 -19.97 -0.40 -10.02
CA GLU A 74 -21.26 0.29 -9.96
C GLU A 74 -22.28 -0.42 -9.04
N ALA A 75 -22.26 -1.75 -9.03
CA ALA A 75 -23.19 -2.60 -8.29
C ALA A 75 -22.83 -2.73 -6.80
N GLU A 76 -21.55 -2.92 -6.50
CA GLU A 76 -21.07 -3.25 -5.14
C GLU A 76 -20.26 -2.12 -4.50
N GLY A 77 -19.84 -1.13 -5.28
CA GLY A 77 -19.00 -0.04 -4.79
C GLY A 77 -19.71 0.93 -3.84
N VAL A 78 -18.91 1.49 -2.93
CA VAL A 78 -19.28 2.53 -1.97
C VAL A 78 -18.82 3.90 -2.51
N SER A 79 -19.48 4.99 -2.11
CA SER A 79 -19.07 6.32 -2.59
C SER A 79 -17.68 6.70 -2.09
N LEU A 80 -16.90 7.33 -2.96
CA LEU A 80 -15.53 7.75 -2.66
C LEU A 80 -15.47 8.60 -1.38
N LEU A 81 -16.38 9.57 -1.21
CA LEU A 81 -16.41 10.44 -0.03
C LEU A 81 -16.58 9.68 1.29
N GLN A 82 -17.38 8.61 1.31
CA GLN A 82 -17.54 7.78 2.50
C GLN A 82 -16.27 7.00 2.82
N VAL A 83 -15.61 6.47 1.79
CA VAL A 83 -14.35 5.73 1.93
C VAL A 83 -13.23 6.65 2.39
N LEU A 84 -13.10 7.85 1.82
CA LEU A 84 -12.12 8.86 2.26
C LEU A 84 -12.32 9.23 3.73
N ALA A 85 -13.55 9.49 4.19
CA ALA A 85 -13.80 9.80 5.61
C ALA A 85 -13.42 8.65 6.56
N LYS A 86 -13.64 7.40 6.15
CA LYS A 86 -13.21 6.21 6.92
C LYS A 86 -11.70 6.09 6.94
N PHE A 87 -11.05 6.30 5.80
CA PHE A 87 -9.59 6.25 5.69
C PHE A 87 -8.93 7.36 6.50
N GLU A 88 -9.47 8.58 6.49
CA GLU A 88 -9.00 9.69 7.35
C GLU A 88 -9.07 9.32 8.84
N SER A 89 -10.16 8.67 9.26
CA SER A 89 -10.34 8.19 10.64
C SER A 89 -9.33 7.08 11.01
N ALA A 90 -8.95 6.23 10.05
CA ALA A 90 -7.90 5.24 10.22
C ALA A 90 -6.51 5.90 10.31
N LEU A 91 -6.23 6.87 9.43
CA LEU A 91 -5.01 7.66 9.44
C LEU A 91 -4.82 8.41 10.75
N ALA A 92 -5.89 8.93 11.36
CA ALA A 92 -5.82 9.62 12.66
C ALA A 92 -5.27 8.73 13.79
N GLN A 93 -5.41 7.41 13.67
CA GLN A 93 -4.89 6.42 14.64
C GLN A 93 -3.45 5.99 14.31
N ALA A 94 -2.97 6.24 13.10
CA ALA A 94 -1.69 5.76 12.62
C ALA A 94 -0.55 6.74 12.91
N ASP A 95 0.53 6.22 13.47
CA ASP A 95 1.80 6.95 13.61
C ASP A 95 2.59 6.90 12.30
N TYR A 96 2.52 5.75 11.62
CA TYR A 96 3.23 5.48 10.37
C TYR A 96 2.27 4.94 9.33
N VAL A 97 2.48 5.37 8.08
CA VAL A 97 1.79 4.87 6.90
C VAL A 97 2.79 4.06 6.09
N ILE A 98 2.43 2.82 5.77
CA ILE A 98 3.32 1.84 5.15
C ILE A 98 2.68 1.35 3.86
N GLY A 99 3.50 1.10 2.85
CA GLY A 99 3.08 0.40 1.63
C GLY A 99 4.28 -0.21 0.90
N HIS A 100 4.03 -0.79 -0.27
CA HIS A 100 5.07 -1.28 -1.17
C HIS A 100 5.04 -0.44 -2.45
N ASN A 101 6.10 0.33 -2.71
CA ASN A 101 6.07 1.41 -3.70
C ASN A 101 4.98 2.46 -3.39
N VAL A 102 4.78 2.71 -2.09
CA VAL A 102 3.66 3.49 -1.49
C VAL A 102 3.52 4.91 -2.04
N SER A 103 4.57 5.44 -2.67
CA SER A 103 4.50 6.75 -3.33
C SER A 103 3.40 6.81 -4.39
N PHE A 104 3.12 5.68 -5.06
CA PHE A 104 2.02 5.59 -6.02
C PHE A 104 0.68 5.73 -5.30
N ASP A 105 0.34 4.82 -4.39
CA ASP A 105 -0.93 4.77 -3.66
C ASP A 105 -1.21 6.07 -2.89
N ARG A 106 -0.18 6.62 -2.24
CA ARG A 106 -0.26 7.92 -1.56
C ARG A 106 -0.67 9.03 -2.51
N ASN A 107 -0.12 9.06 -3.72
CA ASN A 107 -0.44 10.11 -4.70
C ASN A 107 -1.86 9.93 -5.26
N ILE A 108 -2.29 8.69 -5.47
CA ILE A 108 -3.67 8.37 -5.90
C ILE A 108 -4.67 8.87 -4.87
N ILE A 109 -4.52 8.48 -3.60
CA ILE A 109 -5.44 8.88 -2.54
C ILE A 109 -5.37 10.39 -2.28
N GLY A 110 -4.17 10.98 -2.27
CA GLY A 110 -4.02 12.43 -2.17
C GLY A 110 -4.72 13.18 -3.29
N ALA A 111 -4.63 12.70 -4.53
CA ALA A 111 -5.36 13.28 -5.66
C ALA A 111 -6.88 13.10 -5.50
N GLU A 112 -7.38 11.98 -4.97
CA GLU A 112 -8.81 11.80 -4.68
C GLU A 112 -9.32 12.75 -3.58
N TYR A 113 -8.55 13.00 -2.51
CA TYR A 113 -8.89 14.02 -1.50
C TYR A 113 -9.00 15.41 -2.14
N LEU A 114 -7.99 15.83 -2.91
CA LEU A 114 -7.99 17.14 -3.54
C LEU A 114 -9.11 17.27 -4.59
N ARG A 115 -9.39 16.21 -5.36
CA ARG A 115 -10.49 16.15 -6.34
C ARG A 115 -11.85 16.27 -5.65
N ALA A 116 -11.99 15.74 -4.43
CA ALA A 116 -13.16 15.91 -3.58
C ALA A 116 -13.25 17.30 -2.90
N GLY A 117 -12.28 18.19 -3.12
CA GLY A 117 -12.21 19.50 -2.46
C GLY A 117 -11.84 19.42 -0.97
N LEU A 118 -11.20 18.33 -0.55
CA LEU A 118 -10.73 18.08 0.80
C LEU A 118 -9.22 18.34 0.90
N ASN A 119 -8.73 18.58 2.12
CA ASN A 119 -7.29 18.60 2.37
C ASN A 119 -6.74 17.16 2.36
N ASP A 120 -5.47 17.03 2.01
CA ASP A 120 -4.78 15.74 1.98
C ASP A 120 -4.17 15.41 3.36
N PRO A 121 -4.73 14.45 4.12
CA PRO A 121 -4.22 14.11 5.45
C PRO A 121 -2.85 13.42 5.41
N LEU A 122 -2.47 12.80 4.28
CA LEU A 122 -1.22 12.05 4.13
C LEU A 122 0.01 12.95 4.06
N GLU A 123 -0.14 14.23 3.70
CA GLU A 123 0.97 15.20 3.63
C GLU A 123 1.71 15.32 4.97
N SER A 124 1.00 15.15 6.08
CA SER A 124 1.55 15.25 7.44
C SER A 124 2.05 13.92 8.01
N LYS A 125 1.87 12.80 7.30
CA LYS A 125 2.14 11.46 7.82
C LYS A 125 3.57 11.00 7.54
N ALA A 126 4.12 10.26 8.50
CA ALA A 126 5.40 9.60 8.33
C ALA A 126 5.22 8.33 7.47
N VAL A 127 5.72 8.38 6.23
CA VAL A 127 5.57 7.30 5.25
C VAL A 127 6.79 6.38 5.26
N ILE A 128 6.55 5.08 5.21
CA ILE A 128 7.56 4.03 5.11
C ILE A 128 7.27 3.19 3.87
N ASP A 129 8.27 3.04 3.02
CA ASP A 129 8.19 2.18 1.85
C ASP A 129 8.99 0.90 2.09
N THR A 130 8.41 -0.26 1.78
CA THR A 130 9.12 -1.54 1.79
C THR A 130 9.90 -1.78 0.50
N CYS A 131 9.60 -1.06 -0.60
CA CYS A 131 10.29 -1.15 -1.87
C CYS A 131 11.48 -0.15 -1.89
N THR A 132 12.63 -0.59 -1.37
CA THR A 132 13.82 0.26 -1.20
C THR A 132 15.08 -0.36 -1.79
N GLU A 133 16.16 0.42 -1.83
CA GLU A 133 17.51 -0.08 -2.17
C GLU A 133 18.01 -1.14 -1.17
N GLU A 134 17.57 -1.10 0.10
CA GLU A 134 17.91 -2.13 1.09
C GLU A 134 17.29 -3.47 0.70
N THR A 135 16.01 -3.46 0.32
CA THR A 135 15.32 -4.65 -0.17
C THR A 135 15.83 -5.10 -1.54
N ALA A 136 16.25 -4.18 -2.41
CA ALA A 136 16.91 -4.53 -3.67
C ALA A 136 18.25 -5.23 -3.43
N GLN A 137 19.03 -4.76 -2.46
CA GLN A 137 20.28 -5.40 -2.03
C GLN A 137 20.04 -6.77 -1.36
N LEU A 138 18.90 -6.95 -0.70
CA LEU A 138 18.48 -8.22 -0.13
C LEU A 138 18.12 -9.23 -1.24
N CYS A 139 17.34 -8.82 -2.23
CA CYS A 139 16.88 -9.69 -3.33
C CYS A 139 17.96 -9.95 -4.40
N GLN A 140 18.88 -9.00 -4.60
CA GLN A 140 19.96 -9.07 -5.60
C GLN A 140 19.50 -9.35 -7.04
N LEU A 141 18.32 -8.84 -7.40
CA LEU A 141 17.72 -9.07 -8.72
C LEU A 141 18.46 -8.26 -9.80
N PRO A 142 18.77 -8.86 -10.96
CA PRO A 142 19.43 -8.14 -12.06
C PRO A 142 18.49 -7.13 -12.73
N GLY A 143 19.06 -6.16 -13.45
CA GLY A 143 18.28 -5.23 -14.29
C GLY A 143 17.86 -3.93 -13.63
N GLY A 144 18.46 -3.55 -12.50
CA GLY A 144 18.22 -2.25 -11.89
C GLY A 144 18.83 -1.09 -12.67
N ARG A 145 18.28 0.10 -12.44
CA ARG A 145 18.73 1.33 -13.12
C ARG A 145 20.14 1.71 -12.67
N GLY A 146 20.96 2.16 -13.60
CA GLY A 146 22.32 2.65 -13.30
C GLY A 146 23.28 1.59 -12.79
N GLY A 147 23.07 0.32 -13.15
CA GLY A 147 23.93 -0.81 -12.72
C GLY A 147 23.65 -1.32 -11.30
N LYS A 148 22.58 -0.84 -10.66
CA LYS A 148 22.11 -1.31 -9.36
C LYS A 148 21.28 -2.59 -9.47
N PHE A 149 20.93 -3.18 -8.33
CA PHE A 149 19.89 -4.21 -8.27
C PHE A 149 18.52 -3.63 -8.58
N LYS A 150 17.66 -4.45 -9.20
CA LYS A 150 16.27 -4.12 -9.46
C LYS A 150 15.53 -4.01 -8.12
N LEU A 151 14.71 -2.97 -7.97
CA LEU A 151 13.75 -2.91 -6.88
C LEU A 151 12.77 -4.09 -7.01
N PRO A 152 12.60 -4.91 -5.95
CA PRO A 152 11.75 -6.08 -6.03
C PRO A 152 10.29 -5.68 -6.13
N THR A 153 9.48 -6.48 -6.84
CA THR A 153 8.02 -6.43 -6.67
C THR A 153 7.65 -7.00 -5.30
N LEU A 154 6.41 -6.75 -4.86
CA LEU A 154 5.90 -7.29 -3.60
C LEU A 154 6.01 -8.82 -3.57
N SER A 155 5.61 -9.49 -4.64
CA SER A 155 5.72 -10.95 -4.76
C SER A 155 7.16 -11.47 -4.72
N GLU A 156 8.11 -10.77 -5.36
CA GLU A 156 9.54 -11.14 -5.32
C GLU A 156 10.10 -11.03 -3.90
N LEU A 157 9.77 -9.93 -3.20
CA LEU A 157 10.22 -9.70 -1.83
C LEU A 157 9.55 -10.67 -0.84
N TYR A 158 8.25 -10.91 -1.00
CA TYR A 158 7.50 -11.88 -0.21
C TYR A 158 8.10 -13.28 -0.36
N SER A 159 8.35 -13.71 -1.60
CA SER A 159 8.90 -15.04 -1.88
C SER A 159 10.29 -15.23 -1.28
N LEU A 160 11.13 -14.19 -1.32
CA LEU A 160 12.43 -14.23 -0.67
C LEU A 160 12.34 -14.44 0.84
N LEU A 161 11.41 -13.75 1.51
CA LEU A 161 11.29 -13.77 2.98
C LEU A 161 10.64 -15.06 3.49
N PHE A 162 9.65 -15.60 2.77
CA PHE A 162 8.82 -16.69 3.27
C PHE A 162 8.99 -18.02 2.53
N GLN A 163 9.76 -18.04 1.43
CA GLN A 163 9.87 -19.20 0.52
C GLN A 163 8.48 -19.69 0.04
N ASP A 164 7.58 -18.73 -0.15
CA ASP A 164 6.17 -18.95 -0.43
C ASP A 164 5.67 -17.90 -1.45
N SER A 165 4.44 -18.04 -1.91
CA SER A 165 3.73 -17.04 -2.70
C SER A 165 2.42 -16.68 -2.01
N PHE A 166 1.87 -15.52 -2.35
CA PHE A 166 0.48 -15.19 -2.04
C PHE A 166 -0.32 -15.20 -3.34
N GLU A 167 -1.58 -15.62 -3.25
CA GLU A 167 -2.51 -15.62 -4.39
C GLU A 167 -3.13 -14.22 -4.56
N GLU A 168 -3.76 -13.98 -5.71
CA GLU A 168 -4.53 -12.74 -5.98
C GLU A 168 -3.71 -11.43 -5.89
N ALA A 169 -2.46 -11.44 -6.36
CA ALA A 169 -1.74 -10.19 -6.61
C ALA A 169 -2.57 -9.26 -7.52
N HIS A 170 -2.57 -7.95 -7.23
CA HIS A 170 -3.49 -6.95 -7.79
C HIS A 170 -4.93 -7.05 -7.25
N ASN A 171 -5.02 -7.45 -5.97
CA ASN A 171 -6.20 -7.26 -5.14
C ASN A 171 -5.71 -6.53 -3.89
N ALA A 172 -6.27 -5.34 -3.62
CA ALA A 172 -5.77 -4.49 -2.54
C ALA A 172 -5.73 -5.20 -1.18
N THR A 173 -6.68 -6.10 -0.88
CA THR A 173 -6.68 -6.85 0.39
C THR A 173 -5.48 -7.80 0.50
N ALA A 174 -5.22 -8.57 -0.56
CA ALA A 174 -4.11 -9.51 -0.62
C ALA A 174 -2.75 -8.78 -0.59
N ASP A 175 -2.65 -7.67 -1.33
CA ASP A 175 -1.44 -6.85 -1.39
C ASP A 175 -1.16 -6.12 -0.06
N VAL A 176 -2.20 -5.63 0.65
CA VAL A 176 -2.04 -5.10 2.00
C VAL A 176 -1.57 -6.15 2.98
N GLU A 177 -2.14 -7.36 2.93
CA GLU A 177 -1.72 -8.44 3.83
C GLU A 177 -0.27 -8.87 3.56
N ALA A 178 0.09 -9.07 2.29
CA ALA A 178 1.44 -9.40 1.90
C ALA A 178 2.41 -8.27 2.31
N THR A 179 2.04 -7.00 2.10
CA THR A 179 2.86 -5.85 2.48
C THR A 179 3.02 -5.75 4.00
N ALA A 180 1.96 -5.98 4.77
CA ALA A 180 2.02 -5.97 6.23
C ALA A 180 2.98 -7.05 6.73
N ARG A 181 2.84 -8.28 6.23
CA ARG A 181 3.71 -9.39 6.58
C ARG A 181 5.17 -9.12 6.23
N VAL A 182 5.43 -8.60 5.01
CA VAL A 182 6.76 -8.21 4.53
C VAL A 182 7.37 -7.13 5.43
N PHE A 183 6.63 -6.05 5.71
CA PHE A 183 7.10 -4.96 6.54
C PHE A 183 7.49 -5.45 7.94
N LEU A 184 6.59 -6.16 8.61
CA LEU A 184 6.81 -6.66 9.97
C LEU A 184 8.00 -7.62 10.03
N GLU A 185 8.16 -8.48 9.03
CA GLU A 185 9.28 -9.41 8.94
C GLU A 185 10.62 -8.71 8.67
N LEU A 186 10.65 -7.72 7.77
CA LEU A 186 11.84 -6.89 7.54
C LEU A 186 12.29 -6.15 8.79
N MET A 187 11.33 -5.61 9.56
CA MET A 187 11.62 -4.93 10.82
C MET A 187 12.16 -5.91 11.88
N ARG A 188 11.52 -7.08 12.02
CA ARG A 188 11.94 -8.16 12.94
C ARG A 188 13.36 -8.65 12.63
N LEU A 189 13.69 -8.84 11.35
CA LEU A 189 15.00 -9.30 10.89
C LEU A 189 16.06 -8.18 10.84
N ASN A 190 15.67 -6.95 11.16
CA ASN A 190 16.52 -5.76 11.04
C ASN A 190 17.12 -5.59 9.63
N LYS A 191 16.26 -5.72 8.60
CA LYS A 191 16.59 -5.64 7.17
C LYS A 191 16.00 -4.41 6.47
N LEU A 192 15.30 -3.55 7.20
CA LEU A 192 14.79 -2.28 6.72
C LEU A 192 15.04 -1.22 7.79
N HIS A 193 15.52 -0.04 7.39
CA HIS A 193 15.85 1.05 8.32
C HIS A 193 15.14 2.35 7.89
N PRO A 194 13.81 2.46 8.13
CA PRO A 194 13.05 3.62 7.68
C PRO A 194 13.54 4.93 8.31
N LYS A 195 13.77 5.96 7.50
CA LYS A 195 14.15 7.30 7.99
C LYS A 195 13.07 7.95 8.86
N ALA A 196 11.82 7.52 8.70
CA ALA A 196 10.67 7.94 9.50
C ALA A 196 10.81 7.52 10.98
N PHE A 197 11.62 6.50 11.27
CA PHE A 197 11.92 6.11 12.64
C PHE A 197 13.04 7.01 13.19
N ALA A 198 12.69 7.82 14.20
CA ALA A 198 13.60 8.73 14.87
C ALA A 198 14.65 7.98 15.72
N SER A 199 14.36 6.74 16.15
CA SER A 199 15.30 5.86 16.84
C SER A 199 15.07 4.40 16.47
N MET A 200 16.13 3.58 16.61
CA MET A 200 16.04 2.13 16.42
C MET A 200 15.10 1.45 17.43
N GLU A 201 14.86 2.09 18.59
CA GLU A 201 13.98 1.58 19.65
C GLU A 201 12.53 1.42 19.19
N GLN A 202 12.09 2.20 18.19
CA GLN A 202 10.74 2.15 17.63
C GLN A 202 10.40 0.83 16.90
N SER A 203 11.38 -0.07 16.79
CA SER A 203 11.24 -1.41 16.22
C SER A 203 11.65 -2.53 17.18
N ASP A 204 12.06 -2.21 18.40
CA ASP A 204 12.62 -3.20 19.33
C ASP A 204 11.57 -4.23 19.76
N GLU A 205 10.31 -3.84 19.85
CA GLU A 205 9.20 -4.75 20.16
C GLU A 205 9.02 -5.81 19.06
N LEU A 206 9.14 -5.43 17.79
CA LEU A 206 9.10 -6.37 16.67
C LEU A 206 10.31 -7.32 16.71
N ARG A 207 11.50 -6.80 17.04
CA ARG A 207 12.75 -7.58 17.10
C ARG A 207 12.79 -8.60 18.24
N GLN A 208 12.00 -8.42 19.30
CA GLN A 208 11.88 -9.39 20.39
C GLN A 208 11.18 -10.68 19.94
N ARG A 209 10.48 -10.66 18.80
CA ARG A 209 9.74 -11.81 18.27
C ARG A 209 10.70 -12.82 17.62
N THR A 210 10.67 -14.06 18.10
CA THR A 210 11.59 -15.13 17.66
C THR A 210 11.11 -15.88 16.43
N THR A 211 9.80 -15.89 16.16
CA THR A 211 9.20 -16.56 15.00
C THR A 211 8.82 -15.56 13.91
N PRO A 212 8.84 -15.97 12.63
CA PRO A 212 8.30 -15.17 11.54
C PRO A 212 6.85 -14.77 11.76
N PHE A 213 6.44 -13.65 11.16
CA PHE A 213 5.02 -13.30 11.11
C PHE A 213 4.27 -14.29 10.21
N GLU A 214 3.14 -14.80 10.72
CA GLU A 214 2.28 -15.75 10.01
C GLU A 214 1.38 -15.01 9.02
N PHE A 215 0.94 -15.72 7.98
CA PHE A 215 -0.13 -15.25 7.10
C PHE A 215 -1.45 -15.32 7.87
N ILE A 216 -2.24 -14.25 7.79
CA ILE A 216 -3.50 -14.09 8.54
C ILE A 216 -4.67 -14.72 7.76
N GLY A 217 -4.62 -14.69 6.42
CA GLY A 217 -5.64 -15.23 5.53
C GLY A 217 -6.92 -14.42 5.55
N LEU A 218 -6.82 -13.11 5.33
CA LEU A 218 -8.01 -12.26 5.19
C LEU A 218 -8.76 -12.63 3.91
N GLN A 219 -10.09 -12.61 4.01
CA GLN A 219 -11.02 -12.81 2.90
C GLN A 219 -11.71 -11.49 2.57
#